data_AF-W2TFD8-F1
#
_entry.id   AF-W2TFD8-F1
#
_cell.length_a   1.000
_cell.length_b   1.000
_cell.length_c   1.000
_cell.angle_alpha   90.00
_cell.angle_beta   90.00
_cell.angle_gamma   90.00
#
_symmetry.space_group_name_H-M   'P 1'
#
loop_
_entity.id
_entity.type
_entity.pdbx_description
1 polymer ?
#
loop_
_entity_poly.entity_id
_entity_poly.type
_entity_poly.pdbx_seq_one_letter_code
_entity_poly.pdbx_strand_id
1 'polypeptide(L)'
;MLFYRIFTAPTTCNGDDAVGIGLGFMANSSVDAVIAPPCKMGALMMSHLSTIYTKPLLGWGYITDAEFTEKEKFPWLTTVVSNAEK
;
A
#
# COMPACT_ATOMS: atom_id res chain seq x y z
N MET A 1 -26.56 3.04 10.12
CA MET A 1 -25.92 3.81 9.04
C MET A 1 -24.41 3.68 9.25
N LEU A 2 -23.71 2.95 8.38
CA LEU A 2 -22.25 2.81 8.45
C LEU A 2 -21.63 4.08 7.87
N PHE A 3 -21.04 4.91 8.72
CA PHE A 3 -20.22 6.04 8.28
C PHE A 3 -18.81 5.54 8.00
N TYR A 4 -18.36 5.64 6.75
CA TYR A 4 -16.97 5.40 6.38
C TYR A 4 -16.19 6.71 6.46
N ARG A 5 -14.92 6.62 6.88
CA ARG A 5 -14.00 7.75 6.92
C ARG A 5 -12.80 7.45 6.01
N ILE A 6 -12.51 8.38 5.11
CA ILE A 6 -11.38 8.29 4.19
C ILE A 6 -10.33 9.30 4.63
N PHE A 7 -9.08 8.84 4.73
CA PHE A 7 -7.92 9.68 4.98
C PHE A 7 -7.08 9.74 3.70
N THR A 8 -6.60 10.93 3.35
CA THR A 8 -5.74 11.13 2.20
C THR A 8 -4.55 11.99 2.59
N ALA A 9 -3.38 11.67 2.04
CA ALA A 9 -2.17 12.45 2.20
C ALA A 9 -1.32 12.35 0.93
N PRO A 10 -0.70 13.45 0.49
CA PRO A 10 0.20 13.44 -0.66
C PRO A 10 1.54 12.77 -0.29
N THR A 11 2.15 12.07 -1.25
CA THR A 11 3.49 11.47 -1.13
C THR A 11 4.37 11.93 -2.28
N THR A 12 5.68 12.10 -2.08
CA THR A 12 6.61 12.56 -3.12
C THR A 12 7.20 11.44 -3.99
N CYS A 13 6.54 10.28 -4.08
CA CYS A 13 7.07 9.08 -4.74
C CYS A 13 8.30 8.44 -4.03
N ASN A 14 8.78 9.03 -2.93
CA ASN A 14 9.77 8.42 -2.07
C ASN A 14 9.13 7.40 -1.11
N GLY A 15 9.88 6.35 -0.79
CA GLY A 15 9.53 5.37 0.24
C GLY A 15 9.43 5.98 1.64
N ASP A 16 10.31 6.93 1.99
CA ASP A 16 10.34 7.52 3.34
C ASP A 16 9.02 8.22 3.70
N ASP A 17 8.53 9.07 2.81
CA ASP A 17 7.26 9.78 2.98
C ASP A 17 6.08 8.80 3.05
N ALA A 18 6.10 7.77 2.20
CA ALA A 18 5.07 6.74 2.18
C ALA A 18 5.03 5.97 3.51
N VAL A 19 6.20 5.63 4.08
CA VAL A 19 6.28 4.95 5.38
C VAL A 19 5.76 5.84 6.49
N GLY A 20 6.21 7.11 6.56
CA GLY A 20 5.79 8.04 7.61
C GLY A 20 4.27 8.24 7.63
N ILE A 21 3.68 8.47 6.45
CA ILE A 21 2.23 8.62 6.30
C ILE A 21 1.51 7.30 6.59
N GLY A 22 2.01 6.18 6.05
CA GLY A 22 1.44 4.85 6.21
C GLY A 22 1.36 4.43 7.68
N LEU A 23 2.39 4.71 8.47
CA LEU A 23 2.41 4.50 9.91
C LEU A 23 1.32 5.33 10.61
N GLY A 24 1.14 6.59 10.23
CA GLY A 24 0.06 7.44 10.78
C GLY A 24 -1.34 6.86 10.51
N PHE A 25 -1.55 6.26 9.34
CA PHE A 25 -2.83 5.63 9.00
C PHE A 25 -3.02 4.28 9.70
N MET A 26 -2.02 3.40 9.65
CA MET A 26 -2.16 2.02 10.16
C MET A 26 -2.00 1.92 11.67
N ALA A 27 -1.05 2.64 12.27
CA ALA A 27 -0.77 2.56 13.70
C ALA A 27 -1.65 3.52 14.51
N ASN A 28 -1.79 4.78 14.08
CA ASN A 28 -2.50 5.79 14.88
C ASN A 28 -3.99 5.84 14.56
N SER A 29 -4.34 5.84 13.27
CA SER A 29 -5.74 5.93 12.83
C SER A 29 -6.43 4.57 12.68
N SER A 30 -5.67 3.49 12.85
CA SER A 30 -6.13 2.09 12.80
C SER A 30 -7.04 1.79 11.61
N VAL A 31 -6.71 2.29 10.42
CA VAL A 31 -7.54 2.11 9.22
C VAL A 31 -7.81 0.65 8.91
N ASP A 32 -8.97 0.37 8.30
CA ASP A 32 -9.37 -0.99 7.94
C ASP A 32 -8.69 -1.49 6.66
N ALA A 33 -8.39 -0.58 5.73
CA ALA A 33 -7.74 -0.87 4.46
C ALA A 33 -6.91 0.34 4.01
N VAL A 34 -5.96 0.09 3.12
CA VAL A 34 -5.04 1.11 2.60
C VAL A 34 -5.02 1.07 1.08
N ILE A 35 -4.99 2.24 0.44
CA ILE A 35 -4.72 2.39 -1.00
C ILE A 35 -3.30 2.94 -1.12
N ALA A 36 -2.42 2.17 -1.76
CA ALA A 36 -1.02 2.53 -1.93
C ALA A 36 -0.88 3.78 -2.82
N PRO A 37 0.20 4.57 -2.65
CA PRO A 37 0.51 5.62 -3.61
C PRO A 37 0.79 4.99 -5.00
N PRO A 38 0.40 5.65 -6.10
CA PRO A 38 0.45 5.08 -7.46
C PRO A 38 1.86 5.10 -8.07
N CYS A 39 2.86 4.71 -7.29
CA CYS A 39 4.27 4.76 -7.65
C CYS A 39 5.04 3.59 -7.03
N LYS A 40 6.04 3.07 -7.76
CA LYS A 40 6.72 1.82 -7.38
C LYS A 40 7.32 1.86 -5.97
N MET A 41 8.15 2.86 -5.66
CA MET A 41 8.89 2.86 -4.39
C MET A 41 7.96 3.04 -3.17
N GLY A 42 7.00 3.97 -3.26
CA GLY A 42 6.01 4.15 -2.21
C GLY A 42 5.13 2.91 -2.02
N ALA A 43 4.64 2.31 -3.11
CA ALA A 43 3.84 1.10 -3.04
C ALA A 43 4.61 -0.09 -2.45
N LEU A 44 5.89 -0.25 -2.80
CA LEU A 44 6.76 -1.29 -2.24
C LEU A 44 6.86 -1.18 -0.71
N MET A 45 7.15 0.01 -0.19
CA MET A 45 7.21 0.23 1.25
C MET A 45 5.87 -0.01 1.93
N MET A 46 4.77 0.43 1.30
CA MET A 46 3.43 0.18 1.82
C MET A 46 3.07 -1.31 1.84
N SER A 47 3.55 -2.12 0.87
CA SER A 47 3.37 -3.58 0.85
C SER A 47 4.09 -4.29 2.00
N HIS A 48 5.25 -3.77 2.41
CA HIS A 48 5.92 -4.26 3.62
C HIS A 48 5.13 -3.88 4.88
N LEU A 49 4.71 -2.61 4.99
CA LEU A 49 3.93 -2.16 6.15
C LEU A 49 2.58 -2.86 6.27
N SER A 50 1.89 -3.12 5.15
CA SER A 50 0.62 -3.85 5.13
C SER A 50 0.76 -5.26 5.71
N THR A 51 1.92 -5.88 5.51
CA THR A 51 2.27 -7.18 6.08
C THR A 51 2.54 -7.09 7.59
N ILE A 52 3.25 -6.06 8.05
CA ILE A 52 3.52 -5.84 9.47
C ILE A 52 2.23 -5.54 10.24
N TYR A 53 1.39 -4.65 9.71
CA TYR A 53 0.16 -4.22 10.38
C TYR A 53 -1.05 -5.09 10.02
N THR A 54 -0.87 -6.11 9.18
CA THR A 54 -1.93 -7.06 8.80
C THR A 54 -3.15 -6.31 8.23
N LYS A 55 -2.90 -5.41 7.28
CA LYS A 55 -3.93 -4.55 6.65
C LYS A 55 -4.02 -4.83 5.16
N PRO A 56 -5.22 -5.05 4.59
CA PRO A 56 -5.35 -5.16 3.15
C PRO A 56 -4.88 -3.87 2.46
N LEU A 57 -4.05 -4.04 1.44
CA LEU A 57 -3.45 -2.96 0.66
C LEU A 57 -3.82 -3.12 -0.81
N LEU A 58 -4.40 -2.07 -1.39
CA LEU A 58 -4.67 -1.98 -2.82
C LEU A 58 -3.56 -1.22 -3.53
N GLY A 59 -2.83 -1.90 -4.40
CA GLY A 59 -1.89 -1.30 -5.35
C GLY A 59 -2.58 -0.90 -6.67
N TRP A 60 -2.22 0.28 -7.18
CA TRP A 60 -2.75 0.83 -8.44
C TRP A 60 -1.73 1.79 -9.09
N GLY A 61 -2.00 2.24 -10.32
CA GLY A 61 -1.15 3.21 -11.02
C GLY A 61 0.15 2.61 -11.58
N TYR A 62 1.24 3.39 -11.60
CA TYR A 62 2.50 2.97 -12.23
C TYR A 62 3.35 2.10 -11.29
N ILE A 63 2.82 0.93 -10.95
CA ILE A 63 3.45 -0.05 -10.06
C ILE A 63 3.65 -1.42 -10.71
N THR A 64 3.77 -1.47 -12.04
CA THR A 64 3.95 -2.71 -12.79
C THR A 64 5.35 -3.28 -12.55
N ASP A 65 5.44 -4.27 -11.67
CA ASP A 65 6.69 -4.99 -11.36
C ASP A 65 6.38 -6.43 -10.94
N ALA A 66 7.26 -7.37 -11.29
CA ALA A 66 7.11 -8.78 -10.93
C ALA A 66 7.13 -8.99 -9.41
N GLU A 67 7.85 -8.15 -8.66
CA GLU A 67 7.92 -8.22 -7.21
C GLU A 67 6.54 -8.10 -6.53
N PHE A 68 5.59 -7.35 -7.11
CA PHE A 68 4.24 -7.19 -6.57
C PHE A 68 3.34 -8.42 -6.78
N THR A 69 3.82 -9.45 -7.49
CA THR A 69 3.12 -10.73 -7.65
C THR A 69 3.53 -11.77 -6.59
N GLU A 70 4.58 -11.49 -5.81
CA GLU A 70 5.12 -12.40 -4.79
C GLU A 70 4.21 -12.45 -3.54
N LYS A 71 3.18 -13.31 -3.57
CA LYS A 71 2.20 -13.46 -2.48
C LYS A 71 2.80 -13.89 -1.15
N GLU A 72 3.91 -14.63 -1.18
CA GLU A 72 4.63 -15.03 0.03
C GLU A 72 5.29 -13.82 0.72
N LYS A 73 5.73 -12.84 -0.08
CA LYS A 73 6.36 -11.62 0.40
C LYS A 73 5.34 -10.56 0.82
N PHE A 74 4.24 -10.44 0.07
CA PHE A 74 3.20 -9.44 0.29
C PHE A 74 1.79 -10.06 0.36
N PRO A 75 1.49 -10.85 1.42
CA PRO A 75 0.22 -11.58 1.51
C PRO A 75 -1.02 -10.68 1.61
N TRP A 76 -0.84 -9.42 2.04
CA TRP A 76 -1.93 -8.44 2.19
C TRP A 76 -2.06 -7.50 1.00
N LEU A 77 -1.23 -7.66 -0.04
CA LEU A 77 -1.28 -6.85 -1.25
C LEU A 77 -2.24 -7.47 -2.27
N THR A 78 -3.07 -6.61 -2.86
CA THR A 78 -3.78 -6.89 -4.11
C THR A 78 -3.57 -5.74 -5.08
N THR A 79 -3.41 -6.03 -6.36
CA THR A 79 -3.17 -5.02 -7.39
C THR A 79 -4.21 -5.08 -8.48
N VAL A 80 -4.67 -3.91 -8.94
CA VAL A 80 -5.57 -3.80 -10.12
C VAL A 80 -4.82 -3.62 -11.44
N VAL A 81 -3.49 -3.61 -11.38
CA VAL A 81 -2.62 -3.46 -12.55
C VAL A 81 -2.12 -4.81 -13.03
N SER A 82 -1.94 -4.94 -14.34
CA SER A 82 -1.24 -6.08 -14.94
C SER A 82 0.24 -5.97 -14.58
N ASN A 83 0.71 -6.85 -13.70
CA ASN A 83 2.13 -6.94 -13.38
C ASN A 83 2.85 -7.78 -14.42
N ALA A 84 4.14 -7.51 -14.62
CA ALA A 84 5.00 -8.41 -15.36
C ALA A 84 5.07 -9.74 -14.60
N GLU A 85 4.88 -10.86 -15.29
CA GLU A 85 5.11 -12.18 -14.71
C GLU A 85 6.63 -12.43 -14.66
N LYS A 86 7.07 -13.16 -13.63
CA LYS A 86 8.47 -13.59 -13.49
C LYS A 86 8.70 -14.89 -14.24
#